data_AF-A0A8T3BYZ3-F1
#
_entry.id   AF-A0A8T3BYZ3-F1
#
_cell.length_a   1.000
_cell.length_b   1.000
_cell.length_c   1.000
_cell.angle_alpha   90.00
_cell.angle_beta   90.00
_cell.angle_gamma   90.00
#
_symmetry.space_group_name_H-M   'P 1'
#
loop_
_entity.id
_entity.type
_entity.pdbx_description
1 polymer ?
#
loop_
_entity_poly.entity_id
_entity_poly.type
_entity_poly.pdbx_seq_one_letter_code
_entity_poly.pdbx_strand_id
1 'polypeptide(L)' 'MARKKIREYDSKRLFNHHLKRLSGIELHIRSAQITESTDISELAASEPWLSSEKLVVKPNMLFESAARVGWWGSISI' A
#
# COMPACT_ATOMS: atom_id res chain seq x y z
N MET A 1 26.12 -12.45 3.58
CA MET A 1 24.92 -11.85 4.21
C MET A 1 23.68 -12.33 3.48
N ALA A 2 22.66 -12.81 4.20
CA ALA A 2 21.39 -13.21 3.59
C ALA A 2 20.54 -11.99 3.26
N ARG A 3 19.98 -11.94 2.05
CA ARG A 3 19.03 -10.89 1.63
C ARG A 3 17.65 -11.24 2.21
N LYS A 4 17.05 -10.31 2.95
CA LYS A 4 15.68 -10.45 3.47
C LYS A 4 14.69 -9.77 2.52
N LYS A 5 13.58 -10.43 2.23
CA LYS A 5 12.47 -9.83 1.47
C LYS A 5 11.82 -8.73 2.31
N ILE A 6 11.38 -7.66 1.66
CA ILE A 6 10.58 -6.57 2.25
C ILE A 6 9.15 -6.66 1.72
N ARG A 7 8.17 -6.18 2.50
CA ARG A 7 6.76 -6.17 2.07
C ARG A 7 6.56 -5.09 1.02
N GLU A 8 5.50 -5.23 0.22
CA GLU A 8 5.19 -4.29 -0.85
C GLU A 8 4.91 -2.88 -0.30
N TYR A 9 4.15 -2.79 0.79
CA TYR A 9 3.86 -1.51 1.47
C TYR A 9 5.15 -0.75 1.82
N ASP A 10 6.09 -1.42 2.51
CA ASP A 10 7.37 -0.81 2.91
C ASP A 10 8.20 -0.41 1.69
N SER A 11 8.22 -1.26 0.66
CA SER A 11 8.96 -1.00 -0.58
C SER A 11 8.48 0.27 -1.27
N LYS A 12 7.16 0.44 -1.41
CA LYS A 12 6.55 1.63 -2.04
C LYS A 12 6.84 2.89 -1.25
N ARG A 13 6.73 2.82 0.08
CA ARG A 13 6.99 3.97 0.96
C ARG A 13 8.45 4.41 0.89
N LEU A 14 9.39 3.46 1.00
CA LEU A 14 10.83 3.74 0.87
C LEU A 14 11.17 4.28 -0.52
N PHE A 15 10.60 3.68 -1.57
CA PHE A 15 10.84 4.12 -2.94
C PHE A 15 10.35 5.55 -3.16
N ASN A 16 9.12 5.88 -2.77
CA ASN A 16 8.57 7.21 -2.97
C ASN A 16 9.36 8.28 -2.19
N HIS A 17 9.70 7.98 -0.93
CA HIS A 17 10.49 8.88 -0.09
C HIS A 17 11.90 9.13 -0.66
N HIS A 18 12.62 8.06 -1.03
CA HIS A 18 13.99 8.21 -1.50
C HIS A 18 14.09 8.72 -2.93
N LEU A 19 13.11 8.41 -3.79
CA LEU A 19 13.07 8.96 -5.14
C LEU A 19 12.91 10.48 -5.09
N LYS A 20 11.96 10.98 -4.29
CA LYS A 20 11.81 12.42 -4.07
C LYS A 20 13.09 13.05 -3.53
N ARG A 21 13.74 12.41 -2.55
CA ARG A 21 14.99 12.90 -1.95
C ARG A 21 16.18 12.93 -2.92
N LEU A 22 16.32 11.92 -3.78
CA LEU A 22 17.52 11.71 -4.60
C LEU A 22 17.41 12.34 -6.00
N SER A 23 16.21 12.37 -6.58
CA SER A 23 15.99 12.88 -7.94
C SER A 23 14.99 14.03 -8.03
N GLY A 24 14.37 14.43 -6.91
CA GLY A 24 13.31 15.44 -6.91
C GLY A 24 12.00 14.97 -7.55
N ILE A 25 11.92 13.70 -7.97
CA ILE A 25 10.73 13.15 -8.62
C ILE A 25 9.75 12.71 -7.55
N GLU A 26 8.57 13.33 -7.55
CA GLU A 26 7.46 12.96 -6.69
C GLU A 26 6.50 12.03 -7.41
N LEU A 27 6.27 10.85 -6.84
CA LEU A 27 5.25 9.93 -7.32
C LEU A 27 4.05 9.98 -6.37
N HIS A 28 2.86 10.12 -6.94
CA HIS A 28 1.61 10.10 -6.17
C HIS A 28 1.16 8.67 -5.84
N ILE A 29 2.09 7.84 -5.38
CA ILE A 29 1.79 6.46 -4.94
C ILE A 29 1.13 6.55 -3.56
N ARG A 30 -0.19 6.35 -3.52
CA ARG A 30 -0.99 6.29 -2.30
C ARG A 30 -1.28 4.84 -1.95
N SER A 31 -1.00 4.46 -0.71
CA SER A 31 -1.31 3.13 -0.18
C SER A 31 -1.48 3.20 1.33
N ALA A 32 -2.56 2.60 1.83
CA ALA A 32 -2.79 2.42 3.26
C ALA A 32 -2.61 0.96 3.64
N GLN A 33 -2.08 0.72 4.84
CA GLN A 33 -2.00 -0.62 5.42
C GLN A 33 -3.13 -0.81 6.43
N ILE A 34 -3.90 -1.87 6.27
CA ILE A 34 -4.95 -2.27 7.20
C ILE A 34 -4.49 -3.53 7.93
N THR A 35 -4.72 -3.54 9.24
CA THR A 35 -4.49 -4.68 10.14
C THR A 35 -5.74 -4.88 10.99
N GLU A 36 -5.79 -5.96 11.78
CA GLU A 36 -6.93 -6.24 12.66
C GLU A 36 -7.20 -5.13 13.68
N SER A 37 -6.16 -4.42 14.12
CA SER A 37 -6.28 -3.32 15.09
C SER A 37 -6.51 -1.95 14.45
N THR A 38 -6.72 -1.87 13.13
CA THR A 38 -6.87 -0.60 12.42
C THR A 38 -8.31 -0.09 12.53
N ASP A 39 -8.49 1.11 13.08
CA ASP A 39 -9.76 1.85 12.99
C ASP A 39 -9.91 2.45 11.58
N ILE A 40 -10.93 2.01 10.86
CA ILE A 40 -11.17 2.41 9.47
C ILE A 40 -11.68 3.85 9.39
N SER A 41 -12.45 4.30 10.37
CA SER A 41 -12.99 5.66 10.41
C SER A 41 -11.87 6.68 10.65
N GLU A 42 -10.96 6.39 11.58
CA GLU A 42 -9.76 7.22 11.79
C GLU A 42 -8.86 7.22 10.55
N LEU A 43 -8.67 6.05 9.92
CA LEU A 43 -7.85 5.92 8.71
C LEU A 43 -8.44 6.76 7.57
N ALA A 44 -9.75 6.67 7.30
CA ALA A 44 -10.43 7.44 6.26
C ALA A 44 -10.35 8.95 6.53
N ALA A 45 -10.40 9.38 7.81
CA ALA A 45 -10.22 10.78 8.18
C ALA A 45 -8.78 11.28 7.92
N SER A 46 -7.77 10.45 8.20
CA SER A 46 -6.35 10.79 7.94
C SER A 46 -5.98 10.75 6.46
N GLU A 47 -6.64 9.90 5.68
CA GLU A 47 -6.36 9.66 4.26
C GLU A 47 -7.67 9.78 3.44
N PRO A 48 -8.18 11.02 3.19
CA PRO A 48 -9.50 11.24 2.60
C PRO A 48 -9.69 10.64 1.20
N TRP A 49 -8.60 10.35 0.48
CA TRP A 49 -8.64 9.73 -0.84
C TRP A 49 -9.21 8.30 -0.83
N LEU A 50 -9.26 7.67 0.35
CA LEU A 50 -9.86 6.35 0.51
C LEU A 50 -11.37 6.33 0.20
N SER A 51 -12.05 7.45 0.39
CA SER A 51 -13.50 7.57 0.13
C SER A 51 -13.86 8.32 -1.14
N SER A 52 -12.89 8.93 -1.83
CA SER A 52 -13.15 9.71 -3.04
C SER A 52 -12.99 8.93 -4.34
N GLU A 53 -12.31 7.78 -4.31
CA GLU A 53 -11.89 7.04 -5.49
C GLU A 53 -12.13 5.53 -5.35
N LYS A 54 -12.24 4.81 -6.47
CA LYS A 54 -12.31 3.34 -6.44
C LYS A 54 -10.96 2.77 -6.02
N LEU A 55 -10.99 1.83 -5.08
CA LEU A 55 -9.78 1.25 -4.50
C LEU A 55 -9.56 -0.19 -4.95
N VAL A 56 -8.29 -0.59 -4.95
CA VAL A 56 -7.87 -1.98 -5.09
C VAL A 56 -7.32 -2.47 -3.75
N VAL A 57 -7.87 -3.56 -3.25
CA VAL A 57 -7.41 -4.21 -2.02
C VAL A 57 -6.77 -5.55 -2.36
N LYS A 58 -5.64 -5.79 -1.72
CA LYS A 58 -4.93 -7.06 -1.78
C LYS A 58 -4.16 -7.30 -0.47
N PRO A 59 -3.93 -8.56 -0.09
CA PRO A 59 -3.11 -8.87 1.06
C PRO A 59 -1.65 -8.49 0.80
N ASN A 60 -1.04 -7.82 1.78
CA ASN A 60 0.36 -7.42 1.76
C ASN A 60 1.23 -8.50 2.43
N MET A 61 1.30 -9.67 1.79
CA MET A 61 2.10 -10.81 2.25
C MET A 61 3.12 -11.20 1.18
N LEU A 62 4.18 -11.91 1.59
CA LEU A 62 5.30 -12.29 0.70
C LEU A 62 4.96 -13.49 -0.21
N PHE A 63 3.79 -13.47 -0.84
CA PHE A 63 3.38 -14.45 -1.84
C PHE A 63 3.92 -14.08 -3.21
N GLU A 64 4.32 -15.10 -3.97
CA GLU A 64 4.92 -14.93 -5.30
C GLU A 64 3.89 -14.60 -6.39
N SER A 65 2.59 -14.81 -6.13
CA SER A 65 1.51 -14.26 -6.97
C SER A 65 0.15 -14.26 -6.26
N ALA A 66 -0.29 -13.09 -5.77
CA ALA A 66 -1.63 -12.90 -5.20
C ALA A 66 -2.75 -12.98 -6.28
N ALA A 67 -2.43 -12.71 -7.55
CA ALA A 67 -3.41 -12.69 -8.65
C ALA A 67 -3.88 -14.10 -9.01
N ARG A 68 -2.95 -15.06 -9.03
CA ARG A 68 -3.23 -16.46 -9.36
C ARG A 68 -4.14 -17.17 -8.35
N VAL A 69 -4.19 -16.66 -7.11
CA VAL A 69 -5.01 -17.23 -6.02
C VAL A 69 -6.31 -16.46 -5.78
N GLY A 70 -6.63 -15.47 -6.62
CA GLY A 70 -7.89 -14.72 -6.55
C GLY A 70 -7.97 -13.71 -5.39
N TRP A 71 -6.83 -13.25 -4.86
CA TRP A 71 -6.78 -12.38 -3.69
C TRP A 71 -6.76 -10.88 -4.02
N TRP A 72 -7.39 -10.51 -5.14
CA TRP A 72 -7.55 -9.13 -5.56
C TRP A 72 -9.02 -8.79 -5.54
N GLY A 73 -9.36 -7.68 -4.89
CA GLY A 73 -10.72 -7.15 -4.83
C GLY A 73 -10.75 -5.66 -5.18
N SER A 74 -11.89 -5.22 -5.71
CA SER A 74 -12.23 -3.80 -5.80
C SER A 74 -13.12 -3.47 -4.60
N ILE A 75 -12.89 -2.32 -3.97
CA ILE A 75 -13.74 -1.84 -2.88
C ILE A 75 -13.93 -0.32 -2.98
N SER A 76 -14.99 0.17 -2.35
CA SER A 76 -15.20 1.58 -2.04
C SER A 76 -15.38 1.68 -0.52
N ILE A 77 -14.68 2.62 0.13
CA ILE A 77 -14.73 2.84 1.58
C ILE A 77 -15.61 4.05 1.87
#